data_AF-A0A939ZUG0-F1
#
_entry.id   AF-A0A939ZUG0-F1
#
_cell.length_a   1.000
_cell.length_b   1.000
_cell.length_c   1.000
_cell.angle_alpha   90.00
_cell.angle_beta   90.00
_cell.angle_gamma   90.00
#
_symmetry.space_group_name_H-M   'P 1'
#
loop_
_entity.id
_entity.type
_entity.pdbx_description
1 polymer ?
#
loop_
_entity_poly.entity_id
_entity_poly.type
_entity_poly.pdbx_seq_one_letter_code
_entity_poly.pdbx_strand_id
1 'polypeptide(L)'
;MEENLDPSIAALLASVTPSDPDADDSAQGEGVDSSDIFAGMGAKESNFEQMIMEQTTPKKKSGPVPEVDLSIKEFKPIEKVFEDENQHYFEDPSYYKTAIAGEGQASNRLHMVLSKYLSCKDVKDKMVYRQQVTMAYWELVHTMAPKTAGKNFPLPKRMMLRFSVLLPSLFRPEHREFFEKSILENNTNEPVFYMDEWFKYISQGKIKPSTTDEVRQPRKKGDDGGQAEQLRLQQLQSKNSGKLQNAENSLNMAENQRGMLEAELKSKIDQICEHEGLIGMEPHRQPYNDLQKKLFGDISSTLRMLTKNDRELSLALKE
;
A
#
# COMPACT_ATOMS: atom_id res chain seq x y z
N MET A 1 9.10 -36.99 -22.89
CA MET A 1 8.13 -35.96 -22.46
C MET A 1 8.49 -34.63 -23.13
N GLU A 2 8.68 -34.65 -24.45
CA GLU A 2 8.97 -33.47 -25.30
C GLU A 2 7.90 -33.37 -26.39
N GLU A 3 6.64 -33.60 -26.04
CA GLU A 3 5.52 -33.46 -26.99
C GLU A 3 4.71 -32.23 -26.62
N ASN A 4 4.74 -31.25 -27.53
CA ASN A 4 3.89 -30.05 -27.61
C ASN A 4 3.98 -29.07 -26.42
N LEU A 5 5.19 -28.54 -26.16
CA LEU A 5 5.30 -27.24 -25.48
C LEU A 5 4.71 -26.15 -26.40
N ASP A 6 3.68 -25.45 -25.90
CA ASP A 6 3.04 -24.33 -26.58
C ASP A 6 4.09 -23.33 -27.13
N PRO A 7 3.96 -22.83 -28.37
CA PRO A 7 4.91 -21.89 -28.98
C PRO A 7 5.26 -20.69 -28.10
N SER A 8 4.31 -20.20 -27.30
CA SER A 8 4.52 -19.09 -26.36
C SER A 8 5.44 -19.46 -25.20
N ILE A 9 5.28 -20.66 -24.63
CA ILE A 9 6.11 -21.19 -23.54
C ILE A 9 7.47 -21.63 -24.10
N ALA A 10 7.50 -22.25 -25.28
CA ALA A 10 8.72 -22.65 -25.96
C ALA A 10 9.59 -21.43 -26.31
N ALA A 11 9.00 -20.36 -26.85
CA ALA A 11 9.72 -19.10 -27.11
C ALA A 11 10.23 -18.46 -25.82
N LEU A 12 9.47 -18.56 -24.73
CA LEU A 12 9.83 -18.08 -23.39
C LEU A 12 11.01 -18.83 -22.75
N LEU A 13 11.12 -20.13 -23.01
CA LEU A 13 12.18 -20.98 -22.48
C LEU A 13 13.44 -20.89 -23.35
N ALA A 14 13.28 -20.74 -24.67
CA ALA A 14 14.40 -20.59 -25.61
C ALA A 14 15.18 -19.29 -25.43
N SER A 15 14.54 -18.21 -24.94
CA SER A 15 15.24 -16.94 -24.64
C SER A 15 16.11 -16.98 -23.38
N VAL A 16 16.09 -18.07 -22.61
CA VAL A 16 16.73 -18.18 -21.28
C VAL A 16 17.72 -19.34 -21.17
N THR A 17 17.98 -20.10 -22.24
CA THR A 17 18.95 -21.20 -22.20
C THR A 17 20.36 -20.66 -21.89
N PRO A 18 20.98 -21.07 -20.77
CA PRO A 18 22.39 -20.80 -20.52
C PRO A 18 23.24 -21.63 -21.48
N SER A 19 24.28 -21.03 -22.04
CA SER A 19 25.35 -21.72 -22.76
C SER A 19 25.93 -22.86 -21.90
N ASP A 20 26.26 -23.98 -22.53
CA ASP A 20 26.76 -25.22 -21.92
C ASP A 20 27.84 -25.02 -20.84
N PRO A 21 27.88 -25.88 -19.79
CA PRO A 21 28.79 -25.74 -18.66
C PRO A 21 30.21 -26.32 -18.87
N ASP A 22 30.62 -26.67 -20.09
CA ASP A 22 31.93 -27.29 -20.36
C ASP A 22 32.81 -26.47 -21.34
N ALA A 23 33.06 -25.19 -21.01
CA ALA A 23 34.15 -24.43 -21.64
C ALA A 23 34.95 -23.68 -20.56
N ASP A 24 36.21 -24.10 -20.45
CA ASP A 24 37.21 -23.63 -19.51
C ASP A 24 37.57 -22.16 -19.69
N ASP A 25 38.10 -21.62 -18.60
CA ASP A 25 38.41 -20.24 -18.22
C ASP A 25 39.10 -19.38 -19.31
N SER A 26 38.53 -18.20 -19.60
CA SER A 26 39.17 -16.90 -19.95
C SER A 26 38.45 -16.10 -21.06
N ALA A 27 37.49 -15.23 -20.68
CA ALA A 27 37.20 -14.00 -21.45
C ALA A 27 36.30 -13.06 -20.63
N GLN A 28 36.52 -11.78 -20.86
CA GLN A 28 35.95 -10.64 -20.14
C GLN A 28 34.44 -10.55 -20.28
N GLY A 29 33.79 -10.01 -19.24
CA GLY A 29 32.34 -9.89 -19.17
C GLY A 29 31.76 -9.05 -20.31
N GLU A 30 30.89 -9.69 -21.08
CA GLU A 30 29.88 -9.03 -21.89
C GLU A 30 28.52 -9.34 -21.27
N GLY A 31 27.85 -8.29 -20.80
CA GLY A 31 26.49 -8.37 -20.29
C GLY A 31 25.55 -8.74 -21.43
N VAL A 32 24.74 -9.77 -21.22
CA VAL A 32 23.67 -10.16 -22.15
C VAL A 32 22.67 -9.00 -22.25
N ASP A 33 22.73 -8.28 -23.37
CA ASP A 33 21.84 -7.17 -23.65
C ASP A 33 20.43 -7.71 -23.97
N SER A 34 19.50 -7.48 -23.06
CA SER A 34 18.09 -7.89 -23.18
C SER A 34 17.28 -6.96 -24.11
N SER A 35 17.94 -6.03 -24.81
CA SER A 35 17.32 -5.04 -25.69
C SER A 35 16.79 -5.65 -27.02
N ASP A 36 17.35 -6.78 -27.47
CA ASP A 36 17.02 -7.35 -28.79
C ASP A 36 15.63 -7.99 -28.88
N ILE A 37 15.02 -8.42 -27.76
CA ILE A 37 13.68 -9.05 -27.78
C ILE A 37 12.57 -8.04 -28.14
N PHE A 38 12.82 -6.75 -27.91
CA PHE A 38 11.83 -5.67 -28.07
C PHE A 38 12.12 -4.71 -29.23
N ALA A 39 13.22 -4.92 -29.98
CA ALA A 39 13.72 -3.99 -31.00
C ALA A 39 12.84 -3.82 -32.26
N GLY A 40 11.71 -4.55 -32.37
CA GLY A 40 10.89 -4.60 -33.59
C GLY A 40 9.66 -3.69 -33.67
N MET A 41 9.35 -2.87 -32.67
CA MET A 41 8.15 -2.00 -32.69
C MET A 41 8.52 -0.52 -32.63
N GLY A 42 8.88 0.02 -33.81
CA GLY A 42 9.01 1.46 -34.02
C GLY A 42 7.69 2.17 -33.81
N ALA A 43 7.71 3.21 -32.97
CA ALA A 43 6.61 4.15 -32.79
C ALA A 43 6.33 4.87 -34.12
N LYS A 44 5.20 4.56 -34.75
CA LYS A 44 4.62 5.45 -35.76
C LYS A 44 3.85 6.53 -35.03
N GLU A 45 4.43 7.72 -34.99
CA GLU A 45 3.72 8.97 -34.68
C GLU A 45 2.52 9.08 -35.63
N SER A 46 1.29 8.98 -35.08
CA SER A 46 0.07 9.27 -35.83
C SER A 46 -0.42 10.66 -35.46
N ASN A 47 -0.36 11.56 -36.43
CA ASN A 47 -0.81 12.95 -36.41
C ASN A 47 -2.12 13.17 -35.64
N PHE A 48 -2.01 13.96 -34.57
CA PHE A 48 -3.05 14.28 -33.60
C PHE A 48 -4.10 15.30 -34.12
N GLU A 49 -3.90 15.93 -35.28
CA GLU A 49 -4.66 17.13 -35.70
C GLU A 49 -5.75 16.91 -36.77
N GLN A 50 -5.97 15.69 -37.28
CA GLN A 50 -6.92 15.46 -38.39
C GLN A 50 -8.25 14.78 -38.02
N MET A 51 -8.61 14.63 -36.74
CA MET A 51 -9.85 13.94 -36.32
C MET A 51 -10.82 14.80 -35.48
N ILE A 52 -10.76 16.13 -35.61
CA ILE A 52 -11.84 17.03 -35.15
C ILE A 52 -12.68 17.44 -36.36
N MET A 53 -13.36 16.47 -36.98
CA MET A 53 -14.56 16.75 -37.75
C MET A 53 -15.31 15.46 -38.02
N GLU A 54 -16.63 15.57 -37.87
CA GLU A 54 -17.69 14.69 -38.34
C GLU A 54 -18.39 13.67 -37.40
N GLN A 55 -19.66 14.04 -37.21
CA GLN A 55 -20.89 13.26 -37.15
C GLN A 55 -21.37 12.72 -35.80
N THR A 56 -22.16 13.59 -35.18
CA THR A 56 -23.21 13.33 -34.22
C THR A 56 -24.21 12.27 -34.73
N THR A 57 -24.13 11.08 -34.15
CA THR A 57 -25.27 10.16 -34.00
C THR A 57 -25.41 9.84 -32.51
N PRO A 58 -26.63 9.69 -31.97
CA PRO A 58 -26.85 9.55 -30.54
C PRO A 58 -26.50 8.12 -30.12
N LYS A 59 -25.22 7.84 -29.83
CA LYS A 59 -24.82 6.67 -29.07
C LYS A 59 -25.31 6.84 -27.62
N LYS A 60 -25.98 5.81 -27.09
CA LYS A 60 -26.30 5.64 -25.66
C LYS A 60 -25.09 6.08 -24.85
N LYS A 61 -25.29 7.01 -23.91
CA LYS A 61 -24.24 7.54 -23.04
C LYS A 61 -23.66 6.40 -22.19
N SER A 62 -22.62 5.74 -22.68
CA SER A 62 -21.71 4.95 -21.85
C SER A 62 -20.74 5.91 -21.16
N GLY A 63 -21.19 6.51 -20.06
CA GLY A 63 -20.39 7.34 -19.15
C GLY A 63 -21.30 8.05 -18.15
N PRO A 64 -20.82 8.52 -16.97
CA PRO A 64 -19.52 8.38 -16.29
C PRO A 64 -19.56 7.16 -15.34
N VAL A 65 -18.72 7.08 -14.29
CA VAL A 65 -18.99 6.16 -13.15
C VAL A 65 -20.47 6.29 -12.81
N PRO A 66 -21.23 5.18 -12.67
CA PRO A 66 -22.65 5.28 -12.36
C PRO A 66 -22.86 6.21 -11.18
N GLU A 67 -23.64 7.27 -11.39
CA GLU A 67 -23.98 8.18 -10.31
C GLU A 67 -24.76 7.36 -9.28
N VAL A 68 -24.22 7.27 -8.06
CA VAL A 68 -24.78 6.43 -7.02
C VAL A 68 -26.11 7.03 -6.59
N ASP A 69 -27.20 6.45 -7.07
CA ASP A 69 -28.55 6.80 -6.67
C ASP A 69 -28.84 6.17 -5.32
N LEU A 70 -28.74 6.99 -4.26
CA LEU A 70 -29.01 6.59 -2.88
C LEU A 70 -30.49 6.25 -2.64
N SER A 71 -31.39 6.46 -3.61
CA SER A 71 -32.79 6.04 -3.52
C SER A 71 -32.99 4.55 -3.84
N ILE A 72 -32.01 3.92 -4.50
CA ILE A 72 -32.02 2.49 -4.82
C ILE A 72 -31.73 1.70 -3.55
N LYS A 73 -32.66 0.83 -3.16
CA LYS A 73 -32.57 0.03 -1.93
C LYS A 73 -32.10 -1.41 -2.16
N GLU A 74 -32.08 -1.86 -3.41
CA GLU A 74 -31.71 -3.20 -3.80
C GLU A 74 -31.05 -3.21 -5.19
N PHE A 75 -30.13 -4.15 -5.40
CA PHE A 75 -29.47 -4.35 -6.70
C PHE A 75 -30.45 -4.91 -7.73
N LYS A 76 -30.23 -4.60 -9.01
CA LYS A 76 -31.01 -5.23 -10.08
C LYS A 76 -30.78 -6.75 -10.10
N PRO A 77 -31.82 -7.55 -10.39
CA PRO A 77 -31.66 -8.98 -10.55
C PRO A 77 -30.68 -9.29 -11.68
N ILE A 78 -29.83 -10.29 -11.47
CA ILE A 78 -28.85 -10.74 -12.45
C ILE A 78 -29.59 -11.58 -13.50
N GLU A 79 -29.78 -11.02 -14.69
CA GLU A 79 -30.44 -11.70 -15.82
C GLU A 79 -29.45 -12.57 -16.62
N LYS A 80 -28.18 -12.18 -16.65
CA LYS A 80 -27.13 -12.82 -17.44
C LYS A 80 -25.85 -12.91 -16.62
N VAL A 81 -25.34 -14.13 -16.46
CA VAL A 81 -24.09 -14.40 -15.71
C VAL A 81 -22.88 -14.46 -16.65
N PHE A 82 -23.10 -14.98 -17.86
CA PHE A 82 -22.08 -15.18 -18.89
C PHE A 82 -22.63 -14.81 -20.26
N GLU A 83 -21.75 -14.46 -21.19
CA GLU A 83 -22.04 -14.39 -22.62
C GLU A 83 -22.38 -15.76 -23.17
N ASP A 84 -23.27 -15.79 -24.16
CA ASP A 84 -23.75 -17.02 -24.79
C ASP A 84 -22.65 -17.67 -25.64
N GLU A 85 -21.79 -16.84 -26.24
CA GLU A 85 -20.70 -17.25 -27.12
C GLU A 85 -19.33 -16.92 -26.50
N ASN A 86 -18.33 -17.74 -26.85
CA ASN A 86 -16.95 -17.49 -26.47
C ASN A 86 -16.40 -16.29 -27.23
N GLN A 87 -15.73 -15.40 -26.51
CA GLN A 87 -15.19 -14.19 -27.10
C GLN A 87 -13.73 -14.35 -27.57
N HIS A 88 -13.13 -15.54 -27.39
CA HIS A 88 -11.84 -15.93 -27.94
C HIS A 88 -10.65 -15.00 -27.59
N TYR A 89 -10.72 -14.30 -26.46
CA TYR A 89 -9.72 -13.31 -26.02
C TYR A 89 -8.31 -13.89 -25.82
N PHE A 90 -8.21 -15.21 -25.65
CA PHE A 90 -6.98 -15.92 -25.32
C PHE A 90 -6.42 -16.75 -26.49
N GLU A 91 -6.97 -16.60 -27.69
CA GLU A 91 -6.51 -17.32 -28.89
C GLU A 91 -5.30 -16.67 -29.57
N ASP A 92 -4.97 -15.43 -29.21
CA ASP A 92 -3.84 -14.71 -29.77
C ASP A 92 -2.50 -15.39 -29.38
N PRO A 93 -1.73 -15.95 -30.34
CA PRO A 93 -0.42 -16.54 -30.05
C PRO A 93 0.58 -15.53 -29.48
N SER A 94 0.36 -14.24 -29.73
CA SER A 94 1.17 -13.13 -29.22
C SER A 94 0.66 -12.55 -27.90
N TYR A 95 -0.38 -13.14 -27.28
CA TYR A 95 -1.04 -12.62 -26.08
C TYR A 95 -0.04 -12.22 -24.99
N TYR A 96 0.86 -13.15 -24.61
CA TYR A 96 1.82 -12.91 -23.54
C TYR A 96 2.76 -11.74 -23.86
N LYS A 97 3.30 -11.71 -25.08
CA LYS A 97 4.20 -10.65 -25.54
C LYS A 97 3.49 -9.29 -25.52
N THR A 98 2.26 -9.24 -26.03
CA THR A 98 1.44 -8.02 -26.05
C THR A 98 1.05 -7.57 -24.64
N ALA A 99 0.78 -8.51 -23.72
CA ALA A 99 0.40 -8.22 -22.35
C ALA A 99 1.52 -7.51 -21.57
N ILE A 100 2.79 -7.93 -21.73
CA ILE A 100 3.90 -7.33 -20.96
C ILE A 100 4.64 -6.20 -21.72
N ALA A 101 4.47 -6.09 -23.04
CA ALA A 101 5.21 -5.12 -23.87
C ALA A 101 5.07 -3.67 -23.40
N GLY A 102 6.13 -2.86 -23.53
CA GLY A 102 6.08 -1.42 -23.26
C GLY A 102 6.00 -1.04 -21.77
N GLU A 103 6.33 -1.97 -20.86
CA GLU A 103 6.43 -1.71 -19.42
C GLU A 103 7.88 -1.68 -18.89
N GLY A 104 8.87 -1.68 -19.80
CA GLY A 104 10.29 -1.47 -19.46
C GLY A 104 10.86 -2.54 -18.54
N GLN A 105 11.59 -2.11 -17.50
CA GLN A 105 12.28 -3.00 -16.56
C GLN A 105 11.33 -3.97 -15.84
N ALA A 106 10.10 -3.54 -15.52
CA ALA A 106 9.12 -4.39 -14.85
C ALA A 106 8.73 -5.61 -15.70
N SER A 107 8.57 -5.41 -17.03
CA SER A 107 8.32 -6.50 -17.98
C SER A 107 9.49 -7.47 -18.04
N ASN A 108 10.72 -6.96 -18.16
CA ASN A 108 11.93 -7.78 -18.24
C ASN A 108 12.11 -8.62 -16.98
N ARG A 109 11.91 -8.01 -15.81
CA ARG A 109 11.98 -8.70 -14.52
C ARG A 109 10.94 -9.81 -14.40
N LEU A 110 9.69 -9.53 -14.76
CA LEU A 110 8.64 -10.55 -14.75
C LEU A 110 8.98 -11.70 -15.68
N HIS A 111 9.42 -11.40 -16.91
CA HIS A 111 9.82 -12.41 -17.89
C HIS A 111 10.93 -13.31 -17.34
N MET A 112 12.02 -12.72 -16.83
CA MET A 112 13.15 -13.48 -16.28
C MET A 112 12.74 -14.42 -15.14
N VAL A 113 11.96 -13.91 -14.18
CA VAL A 113 11.55 -14.70 -13.00
C VAL A 113 10.53 -15.77 -13.40
N LEU A 114 9.62 -15.46 -14.33
CA LEU A 114 8.65 -16.42 -14.84
C LEU A 114 9.32 -17.57 -15.59
N SER A 115 10.31 -17.30 -16.45
CA SER A 115 11.07 -18.35 -17.13
C SER A 115 11.79 -19.26 -16.14
N LYS A 116 12.41 -18.70 -15.08
CA LYS A 116 13.00 -19.49 -13.99
C LYS A 116 11.97 -20.34 -13.25
N TYR A 117 10.78 -19.79 -12.97
CA TYR A 117 9.70 -20.52 -12.31
C TYR A 117 9.21 -21.72 -13.15
N LEU A 118 9.07 -21.54 -14.47
CA LEU A 118 8.60 -22.58 -15.38
C LEU A 118 9.63 -23.69 -15.60
N SER A 119 10.91 -23.35 -15.67
CA SER A 119 12.00 -24.33 -15.86
C SER A 119 12.46 -25.00 -14.56
N CYS A 120 12.09 -24.46 -13.39
CA CYS A 120 12.49 -24.99 -12.09
C CYS A 120 11.83 -26.36 -11.79
N LYS A 121 12.68 -27.35 -11.49
CA LYS A 121 12.28 -28.71 -11.10
C LYS A 121 12.24 -28.92 -9.58
N ASP A 122 13.07 -28.20 -8.82
CA ASP A 122 13.12 -28.32 -7.36
C ASP A 122 11.91 -27.63 -6.70
N VAL A 123 11.28 -28.30 -5.73
CA VAL A 123 10.03 -27.82 -5.10
C VAL A 123 10.27 -26.59 -4.22
N LYS A 124 11.41 -26.51 -3.52
CA LYS A 124 11.72 -25.39 -2.62
C LYS A 124 12.03 -24.14 -3.43
N ASP A 125 12.89 -24.26 -4.43
CA ASP A 125 13.22 -23.14 -5.32
C ASP A 125 11.98 -22.67 -6.09
N LYS A 126 11.11 -23.59 -6.50
CA LYS A 126 9.84 -23.25 -7.16
C LYS A 126 8.91 -22.42 -6.27
N MET A 127 8.89 -22.67 -4.95
CA MET A 127 8.15 -21.81 -4.01
C MET A 127 8.74 -20.40 -3.93
N VAL A 128 10.08 -20.28 -3.90
CA VAL A 128 10.76 -18.98 -3.89
C VAL A 128 10.46 -18.21 -5.18
N TYR A 129 10.60 -18.86 -6.34
CA TYR A 129 10.29 -18.23 -7.63
C TYR A 129 8.81 -17.85 -7.74
N ARG A 130 7.87 -18.62 -7.20
CA ARG A 130 6.45 -18.24 -7.15
C ARG A 130 6.23 -16.91 -6.43
N GLN A 131 6.89 -16.73 -5.27
CA GLN A 131 6.81 -15.48 -4.53
C GLN A 131 7.41 -14.31 -5.32
N GLN A 132 8.55 -14.55 -5.98
CA GLN A 132 9.19 -13.54 -6.82
C GLN A 132 8.34 -13.17 -8.06
N VAL A 133 7.68 -14.15 -8.71
CA VAL A 133 6.74 -13.91 -9.81
C VAL A 133 5.59 -13.03 -9.33
N THR A 134 5.04 -13.34 -8.15
CA THR A 134 3.95 -12.55 -7.55
C THR A 134 4.36 -11.10 -7.34
N MET A 135 5.56 -10.86 -6.79
CA MET A 135 6.08 -9.50 -6.60
C MET A 135 6.32 -8.77 -7.92
N ALA A 136 6.96 -9.44 -8.88
CA ALA A 136 7.24 -8.86 -10.20
C ALA A 136 5.95 -8.56 -10.98
N TYR A 137 4.90 -9.38 -10.82
CA TYR A 137 3.60 -9.14 -11.41
C TYR A 137 2.97 -7.86 -10.86
N TRP A 138 2.99 -7.64 -9.54
CA TRP A 138 2.44 -6.41 -8.96
C TRP A 138 3.23 -5.16 -9.36
N GLU A 139 4.55 -5.28 -9.53
CA GLU A 139 5.38 -4.20 -10.08
C GLU A 139 4.97 -3.85 -11.51
N LEU A 140 4.71 -4.87 -12.36
CA LEU A 140 4.18 -4.67 -13.71
C LEU A 140 2.78 -4.02 -13.69
N VAL A 141 1.90 -4.46 -12.81
CA VAL A 141 0.56 -3.87 -12.65
C VAL A 141 0.67 -2.39 -12.26
N HIS A 142 1.60 -2.04 -11.37
CA HIS A 142 1.82 -0.66 -10.95
C HIS A 142 2.23 0.25 -12.12
N THR A 143 3.11 -0.19 -13.02
CA THR A 143 3.50 0.62 -14.19
C THR A 143 2.38 0.72 -15.24
N MET A 144 1.54 -0.31 -15.32
CA MET A 144 0.46 -0.42 -16.31
C MET A 144 -0.82 0.31 -15.89
N ALA A 145 -1.15 0.33 -14.60
CA ALA A 145 -2.40 0.89 -14.08
C ALA A 145 -2.68 2.34 -14.55
N PRO A 146 -1.72 3.28 -14.58
CA PRO A 146 -1.96 4.64 -15.10
C PRO A 146 -2.34 4.69 -16.59
N LYS A 147 -1.91 3.69 -17.38
CA LYS A 147 -2.11 3.63 -18.83
C LYS A 147 -3.50 3.08 -19.23
N THR A 148 -4.26 2.56 -18.26
CA THR A 148 -5.60 1.97 -18.48
C THR A 148 -6.65 2.99 -18.98
N ALA A 149 -6.43 4.29 -18.75
CA ALA A 149 -7.26 5.35 -19.34
C ALA A 149 -7.03 5.56 -20.84
N GLY A 150 -5.97 4.99 -21.43
CA GLY A 150 -5.65 5.15 -22.84
C GLY A 150 -6.75 4.59 -23.74
N LYS A 151 -7.10 5.34 -24.80
CA LYS A 151 -8.13 4.93 -25.78
C LYS A 151 -7.81 3.59 -26.45
N ASN A 152 -6.52 3.28 -26.62
CA ASN A 152 -6.04 2.08 -27.32
C ASN A 152 -5.34 1.11 -26.36
N PHE A 153 -5.87 0.94 -25.14
CA PHE A 153 -5.31 -0.03 -24.20
C PHE A 153 -5.51 -1.47 -24.75
N PRO A 154 -4.43 -2.21 -25.06
CA PRO A 154 -4.54 -3.51 -25.73
C PRO A 154 -5.40 -4.52 -24.96
N LEU A 155 -6.16 -5.32 -25.71
CA LEU A 155 -7.02 -6.35 -25.12
C LEU A 155 -6.25 -7.36 -24.25
N PRO A 156 -5.07 -7.89 -24.65
CA PRO A 156 -4.28 -8.78 -23.79
C PRO A 156 -3.88 -8.15 -22.46
N LYS A 157 -3.53 -6.86 -22.45
CA LYS A 157 -3.24 -6.11 -21.22
C LYS A 157 -4.48 -5.99 -20.33
N ARG A 158 -5.63 -5.72 -20.94
CA ARG A 158 -6.92 -5.63 -20.22
C ARG A 158 -7.27 -6.96 -19.58
N MET A 159 -7.15 -8.07 -20.30
CA MET A 159 -7.43 -9.41 -19.78
C MET A 159 -6.43 -9.81 -18.68
N MET A 160 -5.15 -9.44 -18.83
CA MET A 160 -4.13 -9.66 -17.81
C MET A 160 -4.44 -8.88 -16.52
N LEU A 161 -4.90 -7.62 -16.61
CA LEU A 161 -5.31 -6.86 -15.43
C LEU A 161 -6.62 -7.37 -14.84
N ARG A 162 -7.59 -7.76 -15.67
CA ARG A 162 -8.91 -8.21 -15.21
C ARG A 162 -8.85 -9.55 -14.47
N PHE A 163 -8.11 -10.51 -15.00
CA PHE A 163 -8.12 -11.90 -14.54
C PHE A 163 -6.75 -12.43 -14.07
N SER A 164 -5.70 -11.59 -14.09
CA SER A 164 -4.32 -12.00 -13.77
C SER A 164 -3.77 -13.12 -14.64
N VAL A 165 -4.23 -13.19 -15.88
CA VAL A 165 -3.84 -14.22 -16.85
C VAL A 165 -2.63 -13.76 -17.64
N LEU A 166 -1.48 -14.38 -17.38
CA LEU A 166 -0.22 -14.14 -18.11
C LEU A 166 -0.04 -15.10 -19.28
N LEU A 167 -0.26 -16.39 -19.04
CA LEU A 167 -0.08 -17.48 -20.01
C LEU A 167 -1.40 -18.25 -20.16
N PRO A 168 -2.25 -17.90 -21.13
CA PRO A 168 -3.53 -18.57 -21.32
C PRO A 168 -3.38 -20.05 -21.71
N SER A 169 -2.22 -20.43 -22.25
CA SER A 169 -1.84 -21.80 -22.57
C SER A 169 -1.82 -22.75 -21.37
N LEU A 170 -1.71 -22.21 -20.15
CA LEU A 170 -1.77 -23.00 -18.91
C LEU A 170 -3.20 -23.25 -18.43
N PHE A 171 -4.21 -22.75 -19.14
CA PHE A 171 -5.60 -23.02 -18.78
C PHE A 171 -6.00 -24.47 -19.05
N ARG A 172 -6.83 -24.99 -18.17
CA ARG A 172 -7.72 -26.10 -18.51
C ARG A 172 -8.83 -25.56 -19.44
N PRO A 173 -9.35 -26.36 -20.38
CA PRO A 173 -10.41 -25.94 -21.30
C PRO A 173 -11.60 -25.27 -20.59
N GLU A 174 -12.04 -25.83 -19.47
CA GLU A 174 -13.13 -25.32 -18.63
C GLU A 174 -12.85 -23.90 -18.09
N HIS A 175 -11.62 -23.65 -17.62
CA HIS A 175 -11.25 -22.33 -17.10
C HIS A 175 -11.16 -21.29 -18.21
N ARG A 176 -10.67 -21.70 -19.38
CA ARG A 176 -10.60 -20.84 -20.55
C ARG A 176 -12.00 -20.38 -20.96
N GLU A 177 -12.93 -21.33 -21.11
CA GLU A 177 -14.32 -21.04 -21.46
C GLU A 177 -14.97 -20.09 -20.46
N PHE A 178 -14.76 -20.32 -19.15
CA PHE A 178 -15.27 -19.43 -18.10
C PHE A 178 -14.83 -17.97 -18.28
N PHE A 179 -13.55 -17.72 -18.53
CA PHE A 179 -13.05 -16.36 -18.72
C PHE A 179 -13.45 -15.77 -20.08
N GLU A 180 -13.55 -16.58 -21.13
CA GLU A 180 -13.97 -16.11 -22.47
C GLU A 180 -15.44 -15.73 -22.54
N LYS A 181 -16.29 -16.31 -21.68
CA LYS A 181 -17.71 -15.95 -21.56
C LYS A 181 -17.97 -14.87 -20.51
N SER A 182 -16.94 -14.35 -19.86
CA SER A 182 -17.12 -13.29 -18.87
C SER A 182 -17.67 -12.01 -19.51
N ILE A 183 -18.64 -11.37 -18.85
CA ILE A 183 -19.25 -10.14 -19.35
C ILE A 183 -18.21 -9.01 -19.26
N LEU A 184 -17.87 -8.46 -20.41
CA LEU A 184 -16.82 -7.45 -20.49
C LEU A 184 -17.32 -6.05 -20.08
N GLU A 185 -18.52 -5.69 -20.50
CA GLU A 185 -19.09 -4.36 -20.31
C GLU A 185 -20.09 -4.34 -19.15
N ASN A 186 -19.95 -3.35 -18.25
CA ASN A 186 -20.91 -3.13 -17.19
C ASN A 186 -22.22 -2.53 -17.75
N ASN A 187 -23.15 -3.42 -18.15
CA ASN A 187 -24.48 -3.05 -18.66
C ASN A 187 -25.48 -2.70 -17.54
N THR A 188 -25.19 -3.10 -16.30
CA THR A 188 -26.09 -2.93 -15.17
C THR A 188 -26.05 -1.53 -14.57
N ASN A 189 -24.93 -0.82 -14.78
CA ASN A 189 -24.53 0.41 -14.10
C ASN A 189 -24.40 0.23 -12.58
N GLU A 190 -24.12 -0.99 -12.10
CA GLU A 190 -23.84 -1.24 -10.70
C GLU A 190 -22.38 -0.87 -10.36
N PRO A 191 -22.07 -0.45 -9.12
CA PRO A 191 -20.72 -0.01 -8.73
C PRO A 191 -19.77 -1.19 -8.45
N VAL A 192 -19.88 -2.27 -9.23
CA VAL A 192 -18.99 -3.43 -9.19
C VAL A 192 -18.02 -3.30 -10.36
N PHE A 193 -16.73 -3.25 -10.04
CA PHE A 193 -15.68 -3.04 -11.04
C PHE A 193 -14.71 -4.21 -11.04
N TYR A 194 -14.34 -4.65 -12.23
CA TYR A 194 -13.10 -5.40 -12.39
C TYR A 194 -11.88 -4.50 -12.16
N MET A 195 -10.71 -5.10 -11.88
CA MET A 195 -9.51 -4.33 -11.54
C MET A 195 -9.09 -3.35 -12.64
N ASP A 196 -9.20 -3.74 -13.92
CA ASP A 196 -8.90 -2.88 -15.07
C ASP A 196 -9.87 -1.68 -15.17
N GLU A 197 -11.15 -1.90 -14.91
CA GLU A 197 -12.17 -0.85 -14.90
C GLU A 197 -11.95 0.12 -13.75
N TRP A 198 -11.66 -0.42 -12.58
CA TRP A 198 -11.36 0.37 -11.39
C TRP A 198 -10.15 1.28 -11.62
N PHE A 199 -9.04 0.74 -12.15
CA PHE A 199 -7.88 1.55 -12.53
C PHE A 199 -8.19 2.58 -13.60
N LYS A 200 -9.00 2.24 -14.61
CA LYS A 200 -9.45 3.19 -15.63
C LYS A 200 -10.24 4.35 -15.03
N TYR A 201 -11.13 4.07 -14.08
CA TYR A 201 -11.94 5.11 -13.42
C TYR A 201 -11.11 5.97 -12.44
N ILE A 202 -10.15 5.36 -11.72
CA ILE A 202 -9.19 6.08 -10.87
C ILE A 202 -8.30 7.00 -11.71
N SER A 203 -7.71 6.49 -12.79
CA SER A 203 -6.80 7.25 -13.66
C SER A 203 -7.52 8.40 -14.36
N GLN A 204 -8.80 8.25 -14.68
CA GLN A 204 -9.67 9.33 -15.17
C GLN A 204 -10.09 10.34 -14.08
N GLY A 205 -9.72 10.11 -12.82
CA GLY A 205 -10.11 10.95 -11.68
C GLY A 205 -11.58 10.87 -11.30
N LYS A 206 -12.29 9.84 -11.78
CA LYS A 206 -13.72 9.64 -11.52
C LYS A 206 -13.99 8.95 -10.18
N ILE A 207 -13.06 8.12 -9.71
CA ILE A 207 -13.05 7.57 -8.36
C ILE A 207 -12.03 8.35 -7.54
N LYS A 208 -12.47 8.87 -6.39
CA LYS A 208 -11.62 9.60 -5.43
C LYS A 208 -11.23 8.67 -4.29
N PRO A 209 -10.03 8.83 -3.69
CA PRO A 209 -9.67 8.16 -2.45
C PRO A 209 -10.74 8.35 -1.37
N SER A 210 -10.98 7.31 -0.58
CA SER A 210 -11.88 7.38 0.57
C SER A 210 -11.41 8.46 1.53
N THR A 211 -12.30 9.39 1.88
CA THR A 211 -11.99 10.45 2.86
C THR A 211 -11.85 9.92 4.28
N THR A 212 -12.35 8.72 4.55
CA THR A 212 -12.40 8.14 5.89
C THR A 212 -11.22 7.21 6.18
N ASP A 213 -10.62 6.62 5.14
CA ASP A 213 -9.59 5.59 5.29
C ASP A 213 -8.20 6.04 4.78
N GLU A 214 -8.12 7.03 3.88
CA GLU A 214 -6.86 7.44 3.27
C GLU A 214 -6.46 8.89 3.54
N VAL A 215 -5.29 9.09 4.14
CA VAL A 215 -4.61 10.39 4.14
C VAL A 215 -4.15 10.69 2.71
N ARG A 216 -4.79 11.67 2.06
CA ARG A 216 -4.43 12.13 0.71
C ARG A 216 -2.91 12.31 0.59
N GLN A 217 -2.26 11.48 -0.22
CA GLN A 217 -0.88 11.74 -0.60
C GLN A 217 -0.88 12.83 -1.67
N PRO A 218 -0.19 13.97 -1.46
CA PRO A 218 -0.13 15.03 -2.44
C PRO A 218 0.49 14.51 -3.75
N ARG A 219 -0.16 14.79 -4.88
CA ARG A 219 0.31 14.39 -6.21
C ARG A 219 1.67 15.00 -6.51
N LYS A 220 2.63 14.15 -6.92
CA LYS A 220 3.91 14.57 -7.51
C LYS A 220 3.63 15.44 -8.75
N LYS A 221 4.09 16.68 -8.73
CA LYS A 221 4.42 17.45 -9.93
C LYS A 221 5.95 17.53 -9.97
N GLY A 222 6.56 17.01 -11.03
CA GLY A 222 7.97 17.20 -11.30
C GLY A 222 8.89 16.08 -10.80
N ASP A 223 9.88 15.81 -11.65
CA ASP A 223 10.90 14.77 -11.57
C ASP A 223 11.99 15.13 -10.54
N ASP A 224 11.65 15.03 -9.25
CA ASP A 224 12.59 15.32 -8.15
C ASP A 224 12.44 14.31 -6.99
N GLY A 225 12.46 13.02 -7.37
CA GLY A 225 12.11 11.90 -6.49
C GLY A 225 12.89 11.81 -5.17
N GLY A 226 14.13 12.33 -5.12
CA GLY A 226 14.97 12.28 -3.91
C GLY A 226 14.78 13.46 -2.95
N GLN A 227 14.68 14.70 -3.45
CA GLN A 227 14.58 15.87 -2.57
C GLN A 227 13.21 16.00 -1.91
N ALA A 228 12.13 15.65 -2.62
CA ALA A 228 10.78 15.67 -2.07
C ALA A 228 10.56 14.55 -1.02
N GLU A 229 11.21 13.39 -1.20
CA GLU A 229 11.25 12.33 -0.19
C GLU A 229 12.03 12.79 1.05
N GLN A 230 13.18 13.43 0.85
CA GLN A 230 13.99 13.94 1.96
C GLN A 230 13.28 15.03 2.76
N LEU A 231 12.57 15.95 2.09
CA LEU A 231 11.70 16.95 2.75
C LEU A 231 10.53 16.31 3.50
N ARG A 232 9.93 15.25 2.94
CA ARG A 232 8.87 14.48 3.62
C ARG A 232 9.39 13.75 4.84
N LEU A 233 10.54 13.10 4.74
CA LEU A 233 11.21 12.44 5.86
C LEU A 233 11.56 13.45 6.95
N GLN A 234 12.07 14.62 6.57
CA GLN A 234 12.35 15.72 7.49
C GLN A 234 11.08 16.25 8.15
N GLN A 235 9.96 16.33 7.43
CA GLN A 235 8.67 16.75 7.99
C GLN A 235 8.09 15.69 8.95
N LEU A 236 8.21 14.40 8.62
CA LEU A 236 7.80 13.31 9.51
C LEU A 236 8.69 13.25 10.76
N GLN A 237 10.00 13.43 10.60
CA GLN A 237 10.95 13.56 11.71
C GLN A 237 10.60 14.76 12.58
N SER A 238 10.30 15.93 12.00
CA SER A 238 9.89 17.12 12.74
C SER A 238 8.57 16.93 13.49
N LYS A 239 7.60 16.22 12.90
CA LYS A 239 6.34 15.88 13.58
C LYS A 239 6.55 14.90 14.72
N ASN A 240 7.35 13.86 14.51
CA ASN A 240 7.67 12.89 15.57
C ASN A 240 8.53 13.51 16.67
N SER A 241 9.48 14.38 16.33
CA SER A 241 10.28 15.11 17.32
C SER A 241 9.40 16.05 18.13
N GLY A 242 8.44 16.73 17.49
CA GLY A 242 7.47 17.57 18.21
C GLY A 242 6.56 16.78 19.16
N LYS A 243 6.13 15.57 18.76
CA LYS A 243 5.36 14.68 19.65
C LYS A 243 6.20 14.20 20.83
N LEU A 244 7.42 13.75 20.57
CA LEU A 244 8.36 13.28 21.59
C LEU A 244 8.70 14.40 22.57
N GLN A 245 9.00 15.61 22.07
CA GLN A 245 9.27 16.78 22.91
C GLN A 245 8.06 17.17 23.78
N ASN A 246 6.83 17.05 23.25
CA ASN A 246 5.63 17.31 24.03
C ASN A 246 5.43 16.26 25.14
N ALA A 247 5.68 14.98 24.85
CA ALA A 247 5.64 13.92 25.85
C ALA A 247 6.71 14.13 26.94
N GLU A 248 7.95 14.43 26.55
CA GLU A 248 9.04 14.76 27.48
C GLU A 248 8.72 15.98 28.35
N ASN A 249 8.14 17.04 27.77
CA ASN A 249 7.73 18.22 28.51
C ASN A 249 6.62 17.90 29.52
N SER A 250 5.64 17.07 29.14
CA SER A 250 4.56 16.64 30.03
C SER A 250 5.10 15.81 31.21
N LEU A 251 6.02 14.89 30.93
CA LEU A 251 6.68 14.05 31.94
C LEU A 251 7.53 14.90 32.90
N ASN A 252 8.39 15.78 32.37
CA ASN A 252 9.21 16.69 33.18
C ASN A 252 8.34 17.59 34.08
N MET A 253 7.22 18.09 33.57
CA MET A 253 6.30 18.92 34.37
C MET A 253 5.69 18.12 35.53
N ALA A 254 5.23 16.90 35.26
CA ALA A 254 4.64 16.04 36.28
C ALA A 254 5.66 15.58 37.33
N GLU A 255 6.90 15.24 36.93
CA GLU A 255 8.00 14.88 37.83
C GLU A 255 8.43 16.03 38.73
N ASN A 256 8.57 17.24 38.17
CA ASN A 256 8.89 18.43 38.95
C ASN A 256 7.79 18.74 39.97
N GLN A 257 6.52 18.62 39.56
CA GLN A 257 5.39 18.81 40.46
C GLN A 257 5.36 17.76 41.59
N ARG A 258 5.68 16.49 41.29
CA ARG A 258 5.86 15.45 42.32
C ARG A 258 6.94 15.86 43.32
N GLY A 259 8.11 16.26 42.83
CA GLY A 259 9.24 16.66 43.67
C GLY A 259 8.91 17.83 44.61
N MET A 260 8.18 18.83 44.11
CA MET A 260 7.70 19.95 44.93
C MET A 260 6.72 19.50 46.03
N LEU A 261 5.74 18.67 45.67
CA LEU A 261 4.74 18.16 46.62
C LEU A 261 5.37 17.25 47.69
N GLU A 262 6.35 16.43 47.33
CA GLU A 262 7.09 15.58 48.26
C GLU A 262 7.96 16.41 49.21
N ALA A 263 8.62 17.46 48.72
CA ALA A 263 9.40 18.38 49.56
C ALA A 263 8.49 19.13 50.56
N GLU A 264 7.34 19.60 50.10
CA GLU A 264 6.34 20.24 50.95
C GLU A 264 5.80 19.28 52.01
N LEU A 265 5.50 18.03 51.64
CA LEU A 265 5.03 17.00 52.56
C LEU A 265 6.06 16.72 53.66
N LYS A 266 7.34 16.55 53.30
CA LYS A 266 8.43 16.34 54.27
C LYS A 266 8.52 17.50 55.25
N SER A 267 8.54 18.74 54.76
CA SER A 267 8.58 19.94 55.60
C SER A 267 7.41 20.02 56.59
N LYS A 268 6.19 19.69 56.15
CA LYS A 268 5.01 19.66 57.03
C LYS A 268 5.07 18.54 58.08
N ILE A 269 5.62 17.37 57.72
CA ILE A 269 5.83 16.26 58.66
C ILE A 269 6.90 16.62 59.71
N ASP A 270 7.96 17.31 59.31
CA ASP A 270 8.99 17.75 60.27
C ASP A 270 8.39 18.73 61.29
N GLN A 271 7.60 19.71 60.82
CA GLN A 271 6.94 20.70 61.68
C GLN A 271 5.88 20.08 62.61
N ILE A 272 5.17 19.04 62.18
CA ILE A 272 4.17 18.39 63.03
C ILE A 272 4.82 17.51 64.11
N CYS A 273 6.02 17.00 63.86
CA CYS A 273 6.77 16.17 64.81
C CYS A 273 7.60 16.98 65.83
N GLU A 274 7.73 18.29 65.64
CA GLU A 274 8.46 19.19 66.54
C GLU A 274 7.60 19.56 67.75
N HIS A 275 7.99 19.13 68.96
CA HIS A 275 7.22 19.38 70.17
C HIS A 275 8.04 20.14 71.19
N GLU A 276 7.50 21.26 71.67
CA GLU A 276 8.10 22.05 72.75
C GLU A 276 8.11 21.26 74.08
N GLY A 277 9.14 21.50 74.89
CA GLY A 277 9.21 20.95 76.25
C GLY A 277 8.15 21.55 77.16
N LEU A 278 7.65 20.75 78.11
CA LEU A 278 6.73 21.24 79.12
C LEU A 278 7.54 21.88 80.26
N ILE A 279 7.45 23.21 80.40
CA ILE A 279 8.24 23.99 81.37
C ILE A 279 8.04 23.44 82.79
N GLY A 280 9.12 23.02 83.44
CA GLY A 280 9.10 22.50 84.82
C GLY A 280 8.69 21.03 84.96
N MET A 281 8.51 20.30 83.84
CA MET A 281 8.23 18.87 83.82
C MET A 281 9.07 18.12 82.77
N GLU A 282 10.38 18.41 82.68
CA GLU A 282 11.28 17.59 81.85
C GLU A 282 11.25 16.12 82.33
N PRO A 283 11.14 15.10 81.44
CA PRO A 283 11.34 15.11 79.99
C PRO A 283 10.05 15.19 79.14
N HIS A 284 8.92 15.61 79.71
CA HIS A 284 7.63 15.60 79.02
C HIS A 284 7.50 16.74 77.99
N ARG A 285 6.78 16.48 76.89
CA ARG A 285 6.55 17.44 75.79
C ARG A 285 5.10 17.89 75.72
N GLN A 286 4.87 19.07 75.16
CA GLN A 286 3.52 19.63 74.98
C GLN A 286 2.69 18.83 73.96
N PRO A 287 1.35 18.77 74.13
CA PRO A 287 0.45 18.26 73.10
C PRO A 287 0.47 19.15 71.85
N TYR A 288 -0.12 18.68 70.75
CA TYR A 288 -0.22 19.45 69.51
C TYR A 288 -0.86 20.83 69.73
N ASN A 289 -0.16 21.87 69.28
CA ASN A 289 -0.68 23.23 69.26
C ASN A 289 -1.65 23.44 68.08
N ASP A 290 -2.32 24.59 68.04
CA ASP A 290 -3.34 24.85 67.01
C ASP A 290 -2.76 25.01 65.59
N LEU A 291 -1.50 25.41 65.47
CA LEU A 291 -0.79 25.48 64.18
C LEU A 291 -0.52 24.06 63.65
N GLN A 292 -0.02 23.17 64.49
CA GLN A 292 0.21 21.76 64.16
C GLN A 292 -1.08 21.01 63.84
N LYS A 293 -2.17 21.33 64.53
CA LYS A 293 -3.49 20.75 64.22
C LYS A 293 -3.99 21.15 62.82
N LYS A 294 -3.69 22.37 62.36
CA LYS A 294 -4.00 22.80 60.98
C LYS A 294 -3.20 22.00 59.95
N LEU A 295 -1.93 21.67 60.26
CA LEU A 295 -1.08 20.87 59.37
C LEU A 295 -1.67 19.49 59.05
N PHE A 296 -2.48 18.87 59.93
CA PHE A 296 -3.16 17.60 59.59
C PHE A 296 -4.05 17.72 58.35
N GLY A 297 -4.79 18.82 58.22
CA GLY A 297 -5.63 19.09 57.06
C GLY A 297 -4.82 19.35 55.80
N ASP A 298 -3.74 20.11 55.95
CA ASP A 298 -2.85 20.47 54.84
C ASP A 298 -2.08 19.26 54.31
N ILE A 299 -1.57 18.38 55.20
CA ILE A 299 -0.94 17.11 54.85
C ILE A 299 -1.93 16.23 54.07
N SER A 300 -3.17 16.12 54.55
CA SER A 300 -4.23 15.36 53.86
C SER A 300 -4.55 15.92 52.48
N SER A 301 -4.43 17.25 52.29
CA SER A 301 -4.55 17.90 50.99
C SER A 301 -3.38 17.55 50.07
N THR A 302 -2.15 17.67 50.56
CA THR A 302 -0.93 17.34 49.81
C THR A 302 -0.91 15.88 49.35
N LEU A 303 -1.35 14.93 50.19
CA LEU A 303 -1.49 13.51 49.81
C LEU A 303 -2.50 13.27 48.68
N ARG A 304 -3.62 14.01 48.66
CA ARG A 304 -4.59 13.95 47.56
C ARG A 304 -4.01 14.50 46.26
N MET A 305 -3.23 15.58 46.35
CA MET A 305 -2.54 16.16 45.19
C MET A 305 -1.48 15.20 44.63
N LEU A 306 -0.70 14.54 45.49
CA LEU A 306 0.25 13.49 45.07
C LEU A 306 -0.45 12.34 44.36
N THR A 307 -1.60 11.88 44.87
CA THR A 307 -2.40 10.83 44.22
C THR A 307 -2.89 11.24 42.83
N LYS A 308 -3.25 12.52 42.64
CA LYS A 308 -3.65 13.05 41.34
C LYS A 308 -2.46 13.12 40.39
N ASN A 309 -1.33 13.65 40.86
CA ASN A 309 -0.10 13.76 40.08
C ASN A 309 0.46 12.39 39.65
N ASP A 310 0.35 11.35 40.50
CA ASP A 310 0.70 9.97 40.16
C ASP A 310 -0.13 9.39 39.00
N ARG A 311 -1.42 9.72 38.95
CA ARG A 311 -2.28 9.36 37.80
C ARG A 311 -1.87 10.08 36.53
N GLU A 312 -1.52 11.36 36.62
CA GLU A 312 -1.04 12.15 35.48
C GLU A 312 0.30 11.60 34.96
N LEU A 313 1.23 11.26 35.85
CA LEU A 313 2.50 10.59 35.53
C LEU A 313 2.28 9.23 34.86
N SER A 314 1.36 8.42 35.40
CA SER A 314 1.01 7.11 34.84
C SER A 314 0.35 7.20 33.46
N LEU A 315 -0.32 8.29 33.15
CA LEU A 315 -0.87 8.55 31.82
C LEU A 315 0.22 9.01 30.85
N ALA A 316 1.08 9.95 31.27
CA ALA A 316 2.18 10.45 30.46
C ALA A 316 3.21 9.35 30.10
N LEU A 317 3.37 8.32 30.93
CA LEU A 317 4.23 7.16 30.66
C LEU A 317 3.63 6.11 29.70
N LYS A 318 2.32 6.18 29.41
CA LYS A 318 1.62 5.25 28.52
C LYS A 318 1.45 5.78 27.09
N GLU A 319 1.57 7.09 26.91
CA GLU A 319 1.57 7.78 25.61
C GLU A 319 2.92 7.65 24.90
#